data_AF-A0A3P7MZV7-F1
#
_entry.id   AF-A0A3P7MZV7-F1
#
_cell.length_a   1.000
_cell.length_b   1.000
_cell.length_c   1.000
_cell.angle_alpha   90.00
_cell.angle_beta   90.00
_cell.angle_gamma   90.00
#
_symmetry.space_group_name_H-M   'P 1'
#
loop_
_entity.id
_entity.type
_entity.pdbx_description
1 polymer ?
#
loop_
_entity_poly.entity_id
_entity_poly.type
_entity_poly.pdbx_seq_one_letter_code
_entity_poly.pdbx_strand_id
1 'polypeptide(L)'
;MVNRPAIVVTDFELLKETVIKDGASYTGRLENPFSRVVRGGDYGIIETTGALWQQQRRFVLHVLRDFDENSHSDHILAEVTDLLRKCDKFVEKKLDLRDYIDTAVGSVINSLLFGFRFDESNTDIFLHRKAVVKQIMELSARPAFILWMFYPWLSYLPWYWKYDRGTKEKEKTLYDLFDSQIEAHKVKINFDSEGSTDYVEAFLKEQKKHEDEPESGGFS
;
A
#
# COMPACT_ATOMS: atom_id res chain seq x y z
N MET A 1 -4.94 -10.10 24.42
CA MET A 1 -4.81 -8.76 23.81
C MET A 1 -5.33 -7.60 24.68
N VAL A 2 -5.96 -7.85 25.84
CA VAL A 2 -6.66 -6.81 26.63
C VAL A 2 -5.77 -6.11 27.68
N ASN A 3 -4.53 -6.58 27.90
CA ASN A 3 -3.61 -5.94 28.83
C ASN A 3 -2.33 -5.51 28.08
N ARG A 4 -2.37 -4.33 27.47
CA ARG A 4 -1.24 -3.71 26.76
C ARG A 4 -1.03 -2.32 27.36
N PRO A 5 -0.05 -2.14 28.29
CA PRO A 5 0.26 -0.81 28.80
C PRO A 5 0.69 0.10 27.64
N ALA A 6 0.15 1.32 27.61
CA ALA A 6 0.46 2.31 26.59
C ALA A 6 1.10 3.53 27.25
N ILE A 7 2.13 4.06 26.61
CA ILE A 7 2.79 5.31 26.99
C ILE A 7 2.42 6.35 25.93
N VAL A 8 1.87 7.48 26.34
CA VAL A 8 1.52 8.59 25.45
C VAL A 8 2.51 9.72 25.69
N VAL A 9 3.35 10.00 24.69
CA VAL A 9 4.29 11.12 24.72
C VAL A 9 3.57 12.35 24.17
N THR A 10 3.44 13.37 25.01
CA THR A 10 2.76 14.64 24.67
C THR A 10 3.70 15.85 24.65
N ASP A 11 4.96 15.66 25.03
CA ASP A 11 5.99 16.69 25.04
C ASP A 11 6.87 16.61 23.78
N PHE A 12 7.20 17.77 23.19
CA PHE A 12 7.95 17.86 21.94
C PHE A 12 9.42 17.47 22.09
N GLU A 13 10.07 17.87 23.18
CA GLU A 13 11.47 17.51 23.43
C GLU A 13 11.59 16.02 23.72
N LEU A 14 10.65 15.45 24.46
CA LEU A 14 10.57 14.01 24.69
C LEU A 14 10.29 13.24 23.39
N LEU A 15 9.47 13.78 22.49
CA LEU A 15 9.22 13.19 21.17
C LEU A 15 10.51 13.18 20.34
N LYS A 16 11.29 14.27 20.32
CA LYS A 16 12.60 14.28 19.65
C LYS A 16 13.57 13.29 20.26
N GLU A 17 13.61 13.19 21.59
CA GLU A 17 14.48 12.27 22.29
C GLU A 17 14.16 10.81 21.92
N THR A 18 12.88 10.42 22.01
CA THR A 18 12.44 9.05 21.76
C THR A 18 12.43 8.68 20.27
N VAL A 19 11.93 9.55 19.38
CA VAL A 19 11.74 9.21 17.96
C VAL A 19 12.99 9.48 17.11
N ILE A 20 13.81 10.46 17.48
CA ILE A 20 14.99 10.86 16.69
C ILE A 20 16.28 10.40 17.34
N LYS A 21 16.55 10.81 18.59
CA LYS A 21 17.85 10.54 19.24
C LYS A 21 17.99 9.05 19.60
N ASP A 22 16.95 8.46 20.15
CA ASP A 22 16.87 7.04 20.53
C ASP A 22 15.94 6.24 19.60
N GLY A 23 15.74 6.72 18.36
CA GLY A 23 14.76 6.13 17.44
C GLY A 23 14.95 4.65 17.15
N ALA A 24 16.19 4.13 17.26
CA ALA A 24 16.49 2.71 17.09
C ALA A 24 15.78 1.82 18.12
N SER A 25 15.66 2.30 19.36
CA SER A 25 14.99 1.61 20.48
C SER A 25 13.46 1.55 20.31
N TYR A 26 12.89 2.48 19.52
CA TYR A 26 11.45 2.62 19.28
C TYR A 26 11.02 2.22 17.86
N THR A 27 11.78 1.34 17.21
CA THR A 27 11.45 0.85 15.85
C THR A 27 10.31 -0.17 15.81
N GLY A 28 9.88 -0.69 16.96
CA GLY A 28 8.77 -1.63 17.07
C GLY A 28 7.46 -1.09 16.46
N ARG A 29 6.63 -2.00 15.96
CA ARG A 29 5.30 -1.70 15.42
C ARG A 29 4.26 -2.50 16.18
N LEU A 30 3.11 -1.88 16.42
CA LEU A 30 1.98 -2.59 16.98
C LEU A 30 1.41 -3.50 15.90
N GLU A 31 1.56 -4.81 16.09
CA GLU A 31 0.90 -5.78 15.21
C GLU A 31 -0.61 -5.66 15.34
N ASN A 32 -1.25 -5.39 14.21
CA ASN A 32 -2.69 -5.40 14.08
C ASN A 32 -3.12 -6.76 13.48
N PRO A 33 -3.86 -7.62 14.19
CA PRO A 33 -4.30 -8.91 13.66
C PRO A 33 -5.09 -8.78 12.35
N PHE A 34 -5.86 -7.69 12.20
CA PHE A 34 -6.63 -7.44 10.98
C PHE A 34 -5.75 -7.19 9.76
N SER A 35 -4.72 -6.37 9.91
CA SER A 35 -3.83 -6.04 8.80
C SER A 35 -3.00 -7.26 8.38
N ARG A 36 -2.67 -8.17 9.30
CA ARG A 36 -2.04 -9.47 8.96
C ARG A 36 -2.97 -10.37 8.17
N VAL A 37 -4.27 -10.42 8.52
CA VAL A 37 -5.27 -11.13 7.72
C VAL A 37 -5.35 -10.50 6.33
N VAL A 38 -5.52 -9.19 6.26
CA VAL A 38 -5.64 -8.47 4.98
C VAL A 38 -4.36 -8.54 4.15
N ARG A 39 -3.16 -8.70 4.73
CA ARG A 39 -1.89 -8.76 3.97
C ARG A 39 -1.41 -10.17 3.69
N GLY A 40 -2.12 -11.21 4.15
CA GLY A 40 -1.67 -12.60 4.07
C GLY A 40 -0.43 -12.91 4.93
N GLY A 41 -0.03 -12.01 5.83
CA GLY A 41 1.17 -12.16 6.66
C GLY A 41 1.81 -10.84 7.11
N ASP A 42 3.01 -10.97 7.66
CA ASP A 42 3.80 -9.85 8.18
C ASP A 42 4.71 -9.29 7.07
N TYR A 43 4.07 -8.75 6.04
CA TYR A 43 4.74 -8.21 4.84
C TYR A 43 4.59 -6.69 4.70
N GLY A 44 5.43 -6.10 3.83
CA GLY A 44 5.46 -4.66 3.55
C GLY A 44 6.35 -3.88 4.50
N ILE A 45 6.15 -2.56 4.58
CA ILE A 45 7.02 -1.63 5.33
C ILE A 45 6.31 -0.84 6.45
N ILE A 46 4.99 -1.04 6.61
CA ILE A 46 4.16 -0.24 7.53
C ILE A 46 4.17 -0.84 8.94
N GLU A 47 3.91 -2.14 9.06
CA GLU A 47 3.77 -2.84 10.36
C GLU A 47 4.81 -3.94 10.57
N THR A 48 5.74 -4.12 9.63
CA THR A 48 6.86 -5.03 9.77
C THR A 48 7.94 -4.42 10.67
N THR A 49 8.73 -5.29 11.30
CA THR A 49 9.85 -4.89 12.17
C THR A 49 11.09 -5.75 11.88
N GLY A 50 12.24 -5.36 12.45
CA GLY A 50 13.48 -6.13 12.32
C GLY A 50 14.14 -6.02 10.94
N ALA A 51 14.89 -7.06 10.57
CA ALA A 51 15.73 -7.07 9.37
C ALA A 51 14.91 -6.94 8.07
N LEU A 52 13.78 -7.66 7.97
CA LEU A 52 12.86 -7.58 6.83
C LEU A 52 12.40 -6.15 6.57
N TRP A 53 11.93 -5.45 7.61
CA TRP A 53 11.52 -4.04 7.50
C TRP A 53 12.66 -3.14 7.02
N GLN A 54 13.86 -3.30 7.58
CA GLN A 54 15.01 -2.49 7.20
C GLN A 54 15.41 -2.72 5.73
N GLN A 55 15.42 -3.97 5.29
CA GLN A 55 15.77 -4.35 3.92
C GLN A 55 14.74 -3.82 2.92
N GLN A 56 13.46 -4.09 3.14
CA GLN A 56 12.36 -3.60 2.28
C GLN A 56 12.31 -2.07 2.23
N ARG A 57 12.50 -1.39 3.37
CA ARG A 57 12.53 0.07 3.43
C ARG A 57 13.73 0.64 2.66
N ARG A 58 14.92 0.07 2.80
CA ARG A 58 16.11 0.51 2.06
C ARG A 58 15.92 0.33 0.57
N PHE A 59 15.37 -0.82 0.16
CA PHE A 59 15.08 -1.12 -1.24
C PHE A 59 14.12 -0.10 -1.86
N VAL A 60 12.94 0.10 -1.26
CA VAL A 60 11.95 1.08 -1.74
C VAL A 60 12.57 2.46 -1.86
N LEU A 61 13.30 2.94 -0.85
CA LEU A 61 13.93 4.26 -0.89
C LEU A 61 15.00 4.40 -1.97
N HIS A 62 15.77 3.34 -2.21
CA HIS A 62 16.79 3.33 -3.26
C HIS A 62 16.13 3.39 -4.64
N VAL A 63 15.15 2.53 -4.88
CA VAL A 63 14.42 2.46 -6.14
C VAL A 63 13.69 3.79 -6.43
N LEU A 64 13.00 4.36 -5.44
CA LEU A 64 12.32 5.64 -5.60
C LEU A 64 13.27 6.82 -5.83
N ARG A 65 14.52 6.74 -5.38
CA ARG A 65 15.53 7.77 -5.66
C ARG A 65 16.11 7.61 -7.07
N ASP A 66 16.28 6.37 -7.51
CA ASP A 66 16.91 6.04 -8.78
C ASP A 66 15.97 6.24 -9.98
N PHE A 67 14.65 6.29 -9.78
CA PHE A 67 13.65 6.62 -10.82
C PHE A 67 13.66 8.07 -11.35
N ASP A 68 14.69 8.84 -10.97
CA ASP A 68 15.06 10.19 -11.41
C ASP A 68 14.09 11.31 -10.97
N GLU A 69 14.66 12.37 -10.37
CA GLU A 69 13.93 13.53 -9.84
C GLU A 69 13.15 14.30 -10.92
N ASN A 70 13.62 14.23 -12.18
CA ASN A 70 13.01 14.91 -13.32
C ASN A 70 11.79 14.15 -13.89
N SER A 71 11.88 12.81 -13.98
CA SER A 71 10.78 11.96 -14.49
C SER A 71 9.54 12.03 -13.60
N HIS A 72 9.71 12.05 -12.28
CA HIS A 72 8.57 12.15 -11.34
C HIS A 72 7.83 13.48 -11.46
N SER A 73 8.58 14.57 -11.57
CA SER A 73 8.01 15.92 -11.67
C SER A 73 7.19 16.07 -12.95
N ASP A 74 7.68 15.52 -14.07
CA ASP A 74 6.98 15.55 -15.35
C ASP A 74 5.69 14.70 -15.33
N HIS A 75 5.72 13.52 -14.70
CA HIS A 75 4.53 12.69 -14.53
C HIS A 75 3.46 13.38 -13.67
N ILE A 76 3.86 13.98 -12.55
CA ILE A 76 2.95 14.73 -11.68
C ILE A 76 2.37 15.92 -12.45
N LEU A 77 3.21 16.68 -13.17
CA LEU A 77 2.76 17.83 -13.95
C LEU A 77 1.77 17.42 -15.05
N ALA A 78 2.00 16.27 -15.70
CA ALA A 78 1.09 15.74 -16.71
C ALA A 78 -0.29 15.38 -16.09
N GLU A 79 -0.32 14.75 -14.92
CA GLU A 79 -1.57 14.44 -14.20
C GLU A 79 -2.28 15.69 -13.71
N VAL A 80 -1.56 16.69 -13.22
CA VAL A 80 -2.13 17.98 -12.81
C VAL A 80 -2.71 18.73 -14.01
N THR A 81 -1.99 18.74 -15.14
CA THR A 81 -2.48 19.38 -16.37
C THR A 81 -3.74 18.70 -16.89
N ASP A 82 -3.78 17.36 -16.82
CA ASP A 82 -4.98 16.61 -17.18
C ASP A 82 -6.16 16.89 -16.25
N LEU A 83 -5.90 16.94 -14.94
CA LEU A 83 -6.88 17.30 -13.92
C LEU A 83 -7.48 18.69 -14.18
N LEU A 84 -6.64 19.70 -14.43
CA LEU A 84 -7.08 21.06 -14.73
C LEU A 84 -7.92 21.11 -16.01
N ARG A 85 -7.47 20.43 -17.07
CA ARG A 85 -8.21 20.30 -18.33
C ARG A 85 -9.59 19.66 -18.13
N LYS A 86 -9.70 18.68 -17.24
CA LYS A 86 -10.99 18.06 -16.86
C LYS A 86 -11.87 19.04 -16.09
N CYS A 87 -11.30 19.82 -15.18
CA CYS A 87 -12.03 20.85 -14.43
C CYS A 87 -12.58 21.97 -15.33
N ASP A 88 -11.82 22.39 -16.35
CA ASP A 88 -12.23 23.44 -17.30
C ASP A 88 -13.49 23.06 -18.10
N LYS A 89 -13.82 21.78 -18.23
CA LYS A 89 -15.08 21.33 -18.86
C LYS A 89 -16.33 21.62 -18.01
N PHE A 90 -16.16 21.98 -16.73
CA PHE A 90 -17.25 22.13 -15.75
C PHE A 90 -17.31 23.52 -15.11
N VAL A 91 -16.76 24.55 -15.76
CA VAL A 91 -16.63 25.95 -15.26
C VAL A 91 -17.95 26.55 -14.69
N GLU A 92 -19.11 26.03 -15.07
CA GLU A 92 -20.42 26.53 -14.62
C GLU A 92 -21.23 25.53 -13.75
N LYS A 93 -20.64 24.39 -13.36
CA LYS A 93 -21.32 23.34 -12.58
C LYS A 93 -20.60 23.04 -11.27
N LYS A 94 -21.35 22.60 -10.25
CA LYS A 94 -20.76 22.06 -9.02
C LYS A 94 -20.05 20.73 -9.37
N LEU A 95 -18.75 20.69 -9.17
CA LEU A 95 -17.91 19.52 -9.40
C LEU A 95 -17.39 19.00 -8.05
N ASP A 96 -17.53 17.70 -7.78
CA ASP A 96 -16.83 17.06 -6.66
C ASP A 96 -15.42 16.67 -7.11
N LEU A 97 -14.41 17.39 -6.63
CA LEU A 97 -13.01 17.20 -7.00
C LEU A 97 -12.37 15.96 -6.37
N ARG A 98 -13.01 15.33 -5.38
CA ARG A 98 -12.41 14.21 -4.64
C ARG A 98 -12.08 13.05 -5.55
N ASP A 99 -13.00 12.65 -6.40
CA ASP A 99 -12.78 11.51 -7.31
C ASP A 99 -11.71 11.82 -8.36
N TYR A 100 -11.63 13.08 -8.82
CA TYR A 100 -10.60 13.49 -9.78
C TYR A 100 -9.21 13.54 -9.16
N ILE A 101 -9.09 14.09 -7.94
CA ILE A 101 -7.83 14.13 -7.19
C ILE A 101 -7.39 12.71 -6.84
N ASP A 102 -8.30 11.88 -6.34
CA ASP A 102 -7.98 10.49 -5.98
C ASP A 102 -7.52 9.71 -7.22
N THR A 103 -8.16 9.92 -8.38
CA THR A 103 -7.75 9.28 -9.64
C THR A 103 -6.38 9.77 -10.10
N ALA A 104 -6.10 11.07 -10.03
CA ALA A 104 -4.81 11.64 -10.40
C ALA A 104 -3.68 11.08 -9.50
N VAL A 105 -3.88 11.08 -8.18
CA VAL A 105 -2.91 10.51 -7.23
C VAL A 105 -2.74 9.01 -7.46
N GLY A 106 -3.84 8.28 -7.68
CA GLY A 106 -3.81 6.85 -8.01
C GLY A 106 -3.05 6.55 -9.31
N SER A 107 -3.16 7.43 -10.31
CA SER A 107 -2.45 7.33 -11.57
C SER A 107 -0.95 7.55 -11.38
N VAL A 108 -0.54 8.56 -10.60
CA VAL A 108 0.89 8.78 -10.26
C VAL A 108 1.46 7.55 -9.56
N ILE A 109 0.76 7.02 -8.55
CA ILE A 109 1.23 5.84 -7.80
C ILE A 109 1.31 4.60 -8.71
N ASN A 110 0.30 4.33 -9.55
CA ASN A 110 0.34 3.19 -10.46
C ASN A 110 1.40 3.35 -11.56
N SER A 111 1.68 4.57 -11.99
CA SER A 111 2.75 4.84 -12.95
C SER A 111 4.10 4.48 -12.33
N LEU A 112 4.30 4.82 -11.06
CA LEU A 112 5.52 4.48 -10.32
C LEU A 112 5.64 2.99 -10.02
N LEU A 113 4.52 2.30 -9.76
CA LEU A 113 4.51 0.90 -9.39
C LEU A 113 4.56 -0.05 -10.60
N PHE A 114 3.86 0.25 -11.69
CA PHE A 114 3.62 -0.67 -12.81
C PHE A 114 3.89 -0.04 -14.19
N GLY A 115 4.37 1.21 -14.25
CA GLY A 115 4.51 1.95 -15.50
C GLY A 115 3.17 2.27 -16.19
N PHE A 116 2.06 2.23 -15.44
CA PHE A 116 0.70 2.32 -15.98
C PHE A 116 -0.08 3.51 -15.41
N ARG A 117 -0.73 4.29 -16.28
CA ARG A 117 -1.56 5.44 -15.91
C ARG A 117 -3.04 5.16 -16.08
N PHE A 118 -3.84 5.74 -15.20
CA PHE A 118 -5.30 5.73 -15.36
C PHE A 118 -5.72 6.83 -16.34
N ASP A 119 -6.56 6.46 -17.30
CA ASP A 119 -7.18 7.32 -18.29
C ASP A 119 -8.71 7.15 -18.25
N GLU A 120 -9.45 7.97 -19.00
CA GLU A 120 -10.92 7.94 -19.04
C GLU A 120 -11.47 6.54 -19.40
N SER A 121 -10.70 5.71 -20.12
CA SER A 121 -11.08 4.34 -20.52
C SER A 121 -10.96 3.28 -19.41
N ASN A 122 -10.14 3.53 -18.38
CA ASN A 122 -9.81 2.53 -17.35
C ASN A 122 -10.08 3.05 -15.93
N THR A 123 -10.65 4.27 -15.81
CA THR A 123 -11.00 4.91 -14.54
C THR A 123 -11.97 4.05 -13.72
N ASP A 124 -12.84 3.27 -14.36
CA ASP A 124 -13.75 2.35 -13.68
C ASP A 124 -13.02 1.31 -12.81
N ILE A 125 -11.84 0.87 -13.26
CA ILE A 125 -10.99 -0.07 -12.49
C ILE A 125 -10.50 0.61 -11.21
N PHE A 126 -10.07 1.88 -11.30
CA PHE A 126 -9.66 2.65 -10.13
C PHE A 126 -10.82 2.89 -9.16
N LEU A 127 -11.99 3.30 -9.67
CA LEU A 127 -13.17 3.54 -8.85
C LEU A 127 -13.65 2.26 -8.16
N HIS A 128 -13.58 1.11 -8.83
CA HIS A 128 -13.84 -0.18 -8.22
C HIS A 128 -12.86 -0.48 -7.07
N ARG A 129 -11.55 -0.25 -7.26
CA ARG A 129 -10.54 -0.41 -6.20
C ARG A 129 -10.83 0.50 -5.01
N LYS A 130 -11.10 1.77 -5.27
CA LYS A 130 -11.46 2.76 -4.24
C LYS A 130 -12.68 2.30 -3.46
N ALA A 131 -13.70 1.76 -4.11
CA ALA A 131 -14.89 1.23 -3.47
C ALA A 131 -14.58 0.02 -2.56
N VAL A 132 -13.75 -0.92 -3.01
CA VAL A 132 -13.32 -2.07 -2.21
C VAL A 132 -12.55 -1.62 -0.96
N VAL A 133 -11.57 -0.74 -1.13
CA VAL A 133 -10.78 -0.18 -0.01
C VAL A 133 -11.69 0.56 0.98
N LYS A 134 -12.62 1.38 0.49
CA LYS A 134 -13.61 2.06 1.32
C LYS A 134 -14.44 1.07 2.13
N GLN A 135 -14.92 -0.02 1.52
CA GLN A 135 -15.68 -1.06 2.23
C GLN A 135 -14.85 -1.78 3.30
N ILE A 136 -13.56 -2.03 3.04
CA ILE A 136 -12.64 -2.61 4.03
C ILE A 136 -12.47 -1.65 5.22
N MET A 137 -12.25 -0.36 4.96
CA MET A 137 -12.11 0.67 6.00
C MET A 137 -13.40 0.87 6.81
N GLU A 138 -14.55 0.90 6.14
CA GLU A 138 -15.84 0.98 6.81
C GLU A 138 -16.15 -0.26 7.65
N LEU A 139 -15.72 -1.45 7.19
CA LEU A 139 -15.88 -2.68 7.96
C LEU A 139 -14.99 -2.65 9.21
N SER A 140 -13.73 -2.25 9.06
CA SER A 140 -12.76 -2.21 10.16
C SER A 140 -13.10 -1.20 11.25
N ALA A 141 -13.80 -0.12 10.88
CA ALA A 141 -14.29 0.90 11.82
C ALA A 141 -15.52 0.47 12.64
N ARG A 142 -16.20 -0.64 12.31
CA ARG A 142 -17.41 -1.07 13.02
C ARG A 142 -17.06 -1.57 14.43
N PRO A 143 -17.80 -1.18 15.49
CA PRO A 143 -17.56 -1.66 16.85
C PRO A 143 -17.56 -3.20 16.95
N ALA A 144 -18.49 -3.87 16.25
CA ALA A 144 -18.53 -5.32 16.21
C ALA A 144 -17.27 -5.94 15.57
N PHE A 145 -16.71 -5.30 14.53
CA PHE A 145 -15.47 -5.76 13.91
C PHE A 145 -14.27 -5.60 14.86
N ILE A 146 -14.20 -4.47 15.55
CA ILE A 146 -13.18 -4.19 16.55
C ILE A 146 -13.24 -5.23 17.69
N LEU A 147 -14.44 -5.54 18.18
CA LEU A 147 -14.64 -6.59 19.19
C LEU A 147 -14.16 -7.95 18.68
N TRP A 148 -14.57 -8.34 17.46
CA TRP A 148 -14.12 -9.57 16.83
C TRP A 148 -12.59 -9.67 16.75
N MET A 149 -11.92 -8.57 16.40
CA MET A 149 -10.47 -8.49 16.30
C MET A 149 -9.76 -8.63 17.66
N PHE A 150 -10.27 -7.98 18.71
CA PHE A 150 -9.64 -8.03 20.05
C PHE A 150 -9.94 -9.31 20.83
N TYR A 151 -11.04 -10.00 20.49
CA TYR A 151 -11.51 -11.19 21.16
C TYR A 151 -11.64 -12.36 20.16
N PRO A 152 -10.54 -13.09 19.88
CA PRO A 152 -10.51 -14.16 18.88
C PRO A 152 -11.58 -15.25 19.07
N TRP A 153 -12.01 -15.49 20.32
CA TRP A 153 -13.07 -16.46 20.62
C TRP A 153 -14.44 -16.08 20.02
N LEU A 154 -14.67 -14.82 19.66
CA LEU A 154 -15.90 -14.39 18.97
C LEU A 154 -16.02 -15.00 17.57
N SER A 155 -14.92 -15.42 16.94
CA SER A 155 -14.94 -16.13 15.65
C SER A 155 -15.70 -17.46 15.68
N TYR A 156 -15.85 -18.08 16.85
CA TYR A 156 -16.65 -19.31 17.00
C TYR A 156 -18.16 -19.06 16.96
N LEU A 157 -18.61 -17.81 17.09
CA LEU A 157 -20.03 -17.45 17.08
C LEU A 157 -20.53 -17.25 15.63
N PRO A 158 -21.66 -17.86 15.24
CA PRO A 158 -22.18 -17.78 13.86
C PRO A 158 -22.41 -16.35 13.34
N TRP A 159 -22.71 -15.41 14.24
CA TRP A 159 -22.92 -14.00 13.87
C TRP A 159 -21.66 -13.32 13.34
N TYR A 160 -20.48 -13.80 13.73
CA TYR A 160 -19.19 -13.23 13.32
C TYR A 160 -18.59 -13.88 12.07
N TRP A 161 -19.09 -15.04 11.62
CA TRP A 161 -18.63 -15.72 10.39
C TRP A 161 -18.78 -14.88 9.11
N LYS A 162 -19.68 -13.89 9.13
CA LYS A 162 -19.83 -12.93 8.03
C LYS A 162 -18.63 -11.98 7.91
N TYR A 163 -17.95 -11.68 9.02
CA TYR A 163 -16.74 -10.85 9.02
C TYR A 163 -15.55 -11.63 8.47
N ASP A 164 -15.41 -12.90 8.86
CA ASP A 164 -14.40 -13.80 8.29
C ASP A 164 -14.54 -13.92 6.77
N ARG A 165 -15.73 -14.30 6.30
CA ARG A 165 -15.99 -14.46 4.86
C ARG A 165 -15.87 -13.15 4.10
N GLY A 166 -16.49 -12.08 4.63
CA GLY A 166 -16.51 -10.78 3.97
C GLY A 166 -15.16 -10.07 3.94
N THR A 167 -14.24 -10.40 4.84
CA THR A 167 -12.85 -9.89 4.82
C THR A 167 -12.04 -10.64 3.77
N LYS A 168 -12.10 -11.98 3.77
CA LYS A 168 -11.37 -12.82 2.79
C LYS A 168 -11.79 -12.55 1.34
N GLU A 169 -13.09 -12.34 1.10
CA GLU A 169 -13.58 -12.03 -0.24
C GLU A 169 -13.04 -10.68 -0.75
N LYS A 170 -13.06 -9.64 0.10
CA LYS A 170 -12.53 -8.31 -0.26
C LYS A 170 -11.02 -8.30 -0.40
N GLU A 171 -10.32 -9.02 0.48
CA GLU A 171 -8.89 -9.27 0.39
C GLU A 171 -8.56 -9.91 -0.97
N LYS A 172 -9.24 -11.00 -1.32
CA LYS A 172 -9.05 -11.68 -2.59
C LYS A 172 -9.30 -10.73 -3.77
N THR A 173 -10.39 -9.98 -3.78
CA THR A 173 -10.66 -9.00 -4.85
C THR A 173 -9.57 -7.93 -4.96
N LEU A 174 -9.02 -7.48 -3.83
CA LEU A 174 -7.93 -6.50 -3.81
C LEU A 174 -6.65 -7.07 -4.41
N TYR A 175 -6.27 -8.32 -4.06
CA TYR A 175 -5.05 -8.96 -4.56
C TYR A 175 -5.17 -9.52 -5.97
N ASP A 176 -6.30 -10.11 -6.37
CA ASP A 176 -6.51 -10.62 -7.73
C ASP A 176 -6.21 -9.54 -8.77
N LEU A 177 -6.51 -8.27 -8.45
CA LEU A 177 -6.19 -7.13 -9.29
C LEU A 177 -4.69 -6.79 -9.31
N PHE A 178 -3.99 -6.83 -8.18
CA PHE A 178 -2.53 -6.65 -8.14
C PHE A 178 -1.81 -7.79 -8.86
N ASP A 179 -2.24 -9.03 -8.65
CA ASP A 179 -1.72 -10.22 -9.31
C ASP A 179 -1.87 -10.10 -10.82
N SER A 180 -3.03 -9.66 -11.32
CA SER A 180 -3.24 -9.44 -12.75
C SER A 180 -2.26 -8.40 -13.34
N GLN A 181 -1.93 -7.34 -12.57
CA GLN A 181 -0.97 -6.32 -13.00
C GLN A 181 0.46 -6.84 -12.96
N ILE A 182 0.82 -7.58 -11.91
CA ILE A 182 2.14 -8.21 -11.77
C ILE A 182 2.37 -9.22 -12.91
N GLU A 183 1.39 -10.07 -13.22
CA GLU A 183 1.50 -11.04 -14.32
C GLU A 183 1.59 -10.36 -15.69
N ALA A 184 0.79 -9.33 -15.95
CA ALA A 184 0.90 -8.53 -17.17
C ALA A 184 2.27 -7.83 -17.27
N HIS A 185 2.87 -7.48 -16.14
CA HIS A 185 4.19 -6.87 -16.08
C HIS A 185 5.29 -7.92 -16.34
N LYS A 186 5.25 -9.09 -15.68
CA LYS A 186 6.21 -10.20 -15.86
C LYS A 186 6.43 -10.61 -17.32
N VAL A 187 5.39 -10.56 -18.15
CA VAL A 187 5.48 -10.89 -19.59
C VAL A 187 6.34 -9.88 -20.37
N LYS A 188 6.44 -8.63 -19.90
CA LYS A 188 7.14 -7.52 -20.56
C LYS A 188 8.54 -7.26 -20.02
N ILE A 189 8.88 -7.80 -18.84
CA ILE A 189 10.14 -7.53 -18.17
C ILE A 189 11.31 -8.11 -18.97
N ASN A 190 12.32 -7.28 -19.20
CA ASN A 190 13.62 -7.72 -19.66
C ASN A 190 14.55 -7.92 -18.45
N PHE A 191 14.72 -9.16 -18.01
CA PHE A 191 15.58 -9.48 -16.86
C PHE A 191 17.06 -9.22 -17.12
N ASP A 192 17.47 -9.06 -18.37
CA ASP A 192 18.87 -8.85 -18.75
C ASP A 192 19.26 -7.36 -18.81
N SER A 193 18.31 -6.43 -18.64
CA SER A 193 18.60 -4.99 -18.61
C SER A 193 18.91 -4.50 -17.19
N GLU A 194 19.97 -3.69 -17.05
CA GLU A 194 20.37 -3.11 -15.76
C GLU A 194 19.36 -2.08 -15.25
N GLY A 195 18.72 -1.32 -16.15
CA GLY A 195 17.66 -0.37 -15.80
C GLY A 195 16.32 -1.06 -15.54
N SER A 196 15.54 -0.51 -14.60
CA SER A 196 14.13 -0.82 -14.39
C SER A 196 13.30 0.41 -14.76
N THR A 197 12.05 0.23 -15.20
CA THR A 197 11.13 1.33 -15.54
C THR A 197 10.09 1.61 -14.46
N ASP A 198 9.85 0.66 -13.55
CA ASP A 198 8.97 0.84 -12.39
C ASP A 198 9.38 -0.05 -11.21
N TYR A 199 8.76 0.21 -10.06
CA TYR A 199 9.09 -0.46 -8.81
C TYR A 199 8.90 -1.98 -8.87
N VAL A 200 7.87 -2.48 -9.56
CA VAL A 200 7.59 -3.92 -9.63
C VAL A 200 8.63 -4.63 -10.48
N GLU A 201 9.05 -4.04 -11.59
CA GLU A 201 10.18 -4.57 -12.36
C GLU A 201 11.47 -4.63 -11.53
N ALA A 202 11.79 -3.54 -10.81
CA ALA A 202 12.96 -3.50 -9.94
C ALA A 202 12.90 -4.58 -8.86
N PHE A 203 11.72 -4.76 -8.25
CA PHE A 203 11.49 -5.77 -7.21
C PHE A 203 11.63 -7.19 -7.75
N LEU A 204 11.06 -7.49 -8.91
CA LEU A 204 11.14 -8.81 -9.55
C LEU A 204 12.56 -9.16 -10.01
N LYS A 205 13.32 -8.17 -10.50
CA LYS A 205 14.75 -8.34 -10.82
C LYS A 205 15.57 -8.64 -9.57
N GLU A 206 15.32 -7.92 -8.48
CA GLU A 206 16.02 -8.14 -7.22
C GLU A 206 15.67 -9.51 -6.61
N GLN A 207 14.39 -9.90 -6.66
CA GLN A 207 13.95 -11.26 -6.31
C GLN A 207 14.69 -12.33 -7.10
N LYS A 208 14.81 -12.17 -8.43
CA LYS A 208 15.55 -13.12 -9.27
C LYS A 208 17.03 -13.24 -8.90
N LYS A 209 17.69 -12.14 -8.52
CA LYS A 209 19.10 -12.18 -8.07
C LYS A 209 19.30 -12.98 -6.79
N HIS A 210 18.29 -13.02 -5.93
CA HIS A 210 18.33 -13.68 -4.63
C HIS A 210 17.55 -15.01 -4.60
N GLU A 211 17.13 -15.55 -5.75
CA GLU A 211 16.41 -16.83 -5.85
C GLU A 211 17.21 -18.01 -5.25
N ASP A 212 18.54 -17.97 -5.34
CA ASP A 212 19.43 -18.99 -4.79
C ASP A 212 19.84 -18.72 -3.33
N GLU A 213 19.39 -17.61 -2.73
CA GLU A 213 19.73 -17.19 -1.37
C GLU A 213 18.50 -17.26 -0.43
N PRO A 214 18.25 -18.41 0.23
CA PRO A 214 17.07 -18.62 1.07
C PRO A 214 17.02 -17.73 2.34
N GLU A 215 18.10 -17.03 2.67
CA GLU A 215 18.18 -16.10 3.81
C GLU A 215 18.04 -14.62 3.42
N SER A 216 17.72 -14.31 2.16
CA SER A 216 17.58 -12.94 1.63
C SER A 216 16.34 -12.17 2.11
N GLY A 217 15.79 -12.55 3.28
CA GLY A 217 15.14 -11.64 4.23
C GLY A 217 13.90 -10.87 3.77
N GLY A 218 13.31 -11.19 2.62
CA GLY A 218 12.12 -10.53 2.08
C GLY A 218 11.97 -10.54 0.56
N PHE A 219 12.96 -11.05 -0.19
CA PHE A 219 12.88 -11.25 -1.63
C PHE A 219 12.73 -12.73 -2.05
N SER A 220 12.77 -13.64 -1.09
CA SER A 220 12.43 -15.07 -1.23
C SER A 220 10.94 -15.30 -1.43
#